data_AF-A0A1T4WTJ3-F1
#
_entry.id   AF-A0A1T4WTJ3-F1
#
_cell.length_a   1.000
_cell.length_b   1.000
_cell.length_c   1.000
_cell.angle_alpha   90.00
_cell.angle_beta   90.00
_cell.angle_gamma   90.00
#
_symmetry.space_group_name_H-M   'P 1'
#
loop_
_entity.id
_entity.type
_entity.pdbx_description
1 polymer ?
#
loop_
_entity_poly.entity_id
_entity_poly.type
_entity_poly.pdbx_seq_one_letter_code
_entity_poly.pdbx_strand_id
1 'polypeptide(L)'
;MDLVIRGLAQLIHVVLFGYQLVVIVAALITWVNPDPYNPIVRTLRALTEPVFYRVRRWLPFVYVSGIDLSPVVVILVLGFLDYVIPGNLIRLAMHV
;
A
#
# COMPACT_ATOMS: atom_id res chain seq x y z
N MET A 1 -19.21 -22.82 -5.33
CA MET A 1 -19.00 -21.40 -4.94
C MET A 1 -17.54 -21.12 -4.57
N ASP A 2 -16.81 -22.10 -4.03
CA ASP A 2 -15.37 -22.05 -3.72
C ASP A 2 -14.50 -21.31 -4.76
N LEU A 3 -14.53 -21.70 -6.04
CA LEU A 3 -13.70 -21.08 -7.08
C LEU A 3 -13.92 -19.57 -7.24
N VAL A 4 -15.18 -19.12 -7.11
CA VAL A 4 -15.51 -17.69 -7.21
C VAL A 4 -14.93 -16.93 -6.02
N ILE A 5 -15.05 -17.48 -4.82
CA ILE A 5 -14.54 -16.84 -3.59
C ILE A 5 -13.01 -16.78 -3.61
N ARG A 6 -12.34 -17.86 -4.02
CA ARG A 6 -10.88 -17.88 -4.20
C ARG A 6 -10.42 -16.89 -5.28
N GLY A 7 -11.15 -16.82 -6.40
CA GLY A 7 -10.88 -15.84 -7.45
C GLY A 7 -10.95 -14.41 -6.92
N LEU A 8 -11.99 -14.07 -6.15
CA LEU A 8 -12.13 -12.75 -5.52
C LEU A 8 -11.01 -12.47 -4.51
N ALA A 9 -10.66 -13.46 -3.68
CA ALA A 9 -9.55 -13.34 -2.73
C ALA A 9 -8.23 -13.03 -3.46
N GLN A 10 -7.96 -13.73 -4.57
CA GLN A 10 -6.77 -13.53 -5.38
C GLN A 10 -6.75 -12.13 -6.03
N LEU A 11 -7.89 -11.65 -6.53
CA LEU A 11 -7.97 -10.30 -7.11
C LEU A 11 -7.68 -9.22 -6.07
N ILE A 12 -8.23 -9.36 -4.86
CA ILE A 12 -7.96 -8.43 -3.75
C ILE A 12 -6.47 -8.46 -3.40
N HIS A 13 -5.88 -9.65 -3.31
CA HIS A 13 -4.45 -9.80 -3.04
C HIS A 13 -3.59 -9.08 -4.08
N VAL A 14 -3.86 -9.29 -5.38
CA VAL A 14 -3.11 -8.65 -6.46
C VAL A 14 -3.19 -7.13 -6.39
N VAL A 15 -4.36 -6.57 -6.07
CA VAL A 15 -4.54 -5.11 -5.94
C VAL A 15 -3.77 -4.57 -4.74
N LEU A 16 -3.87 -5.22 -3.57
CA LEU A 16 -3.18 -4.79 -2.35
C LEU A 16 -1.67 -4.88 -2.51
N PHE A 17 -1.17 -6.02 -3.01
CA PHE A 17 0.24 -6.23 -3.29
C PHE A 17 0.78 -5.24 -4.34
N GLY A 18 0.03 -5.01 -5.42
CA GLY A 18 0.39 -4.03 -6.44
C GLY A 18 0.50 -2.61 -5.87
N TYR A 19 -0.44 -2.21 -5.02
CA TYR A 19 -0.36 -0.90 -4.37
C TYR A 19 0.79 -0.82 -3.35
N GLN A 20 1.10 -1.92 -2.65
CA GLN A 20 2.27 -1.98 -1.77
C GLN A 20 3.57 -1.75 -2.55
N LEU A 21 3.70 -2.31 -3.76
CA LEU A 21 4.84 -2.02 -4.65
C LEU A 21 4.89 -0.54 -5.06
N VAL A 22 3.76 0.08 -5.39
CA VAL A 22 3.69 1.53 -5.68
C VAL A 22 4.23 2.35 -4.50
N VAL A 23 3.84 2.02 -3.28
CA VAL A 23 4.30 2.69 -2.06
C VAL A 23 5.81 2.48 -1.84
N ILE A 24 6.31 1.26 -2.06
CA ILE A 24 7.74 0.94 -1.95
C ILE A 24 8.54 1.78 -2.97
N VAL A 25 8.13 1.79 -4.24
CA VAL A 25 8.81 2.56 -5.29
C VAL A 25 8.76 4.05 -4.97
N ALA A 26 7.63 4.58 -4.50
CA ALA A 26 7.52 5.97 -4.08
C ALA A 26 8.49 6.30 -2.93
N ALA A 27 8.62 5.41 -1.93
CA ALA A 27 9.56 5.58 -0.83
C ALA A 27 11.01 5.58 -1.32
N LEU A 28 11.40 4.61 -2.16
CA LEU A 28 12.74 4.53 -2.74
C LEU A 28 13.09 5.79 -3.56
N ILE A 29 12.12 6.33 -4.29
CA ILE A 29 12.28 7.57 -5.03
C ILE A 29 12.63 8.75 -4.11
N THR A 30 12.12 8.80 -2.89
CA THR A 30 12.51 9.89 -1.96
C THR A 30 14.00 9.85 -1.58
N TRP A 31 14.64 8.67 -1.59
CA TRP A 31 16.04 8.52 -1.23
C TRP A 31 17.03 8.90 -2.34
N VAL A 32 16.62 8.78 -3.61
CA VAL A 32 17.49 9.09 -4.76
C VAL A 32 17.28 10.49 -5.32
N ASN A 33 16.34 11.27 -4.75
CA ASN A 33 16.04 12.65 -5.12
C ASN A 33 15.88 12.90 -6.65
N PRO A 34 14.91 12.26 -7.32
CA PRO A 34 14.74 12.36 -8.77
C PRO A 34 14.10 13.67 -9.18
N ASP A 35 14.20 13.97 -10.49
CA ASP A 35 13.55 15.13 -11.10
C ASP A 35 12.03 15.18 -10.80
N PRO A 36 11.54 16.21 -10.08
CA PRO A 36 10.13 16.36 -9.75
C PRO A 36 9.20 16.49 -10.96
N TYR A 37 9.71 16.92 -12.12
CA TYR A 37 8.92 17.10 -13.34
C TYR A 37 8.73 15.79 -14.13
N ASN A 38 9.44 14.73 -13.75
CA ASN A 38 9.29 13.42 -14.39
C ASN A 38 7.84 12.91 -14.21
N PRO A 39 7.13 12.54 -15.30
CA PRO A 39 5.76 12.03 -15.24
C PRO A 39 5.58 10.85 -14.28
N ILE A 40 6.57 9.97 -14.15
CA ILE A 40 6.52 8.81 -13.26
C ILE A 40 6.53 9.26 -11.79
N VAL A 41 7.41 10.20 -11.43
CA VAL A 41 7.50 10.75 -10.08
C VAL A 41 6.20 11.46 -9.70
N ARG A 42 5.63 12.25 -10.62
CA ARG A 42 4.34 12.91 -10.42
C ARG A 42 3.20 11.92 -10.21
N THR A 43 3.18 10.85 -11.00
CA THR A 43 2.16 9.79 -10.89
C THR A 43 2.25 9.08 -9.55
N LEU A 44 3.46 8.68 -9.14
CA LEU A 44 3.68 8.04 -7.84
C LEU A 44 3.25 8.94 -6.69
N ARG A 45 3.67 10.22 -6.70
CA ARG A 45 3.22 11.21 -5.70
C ARG A 45 1.70 11.37 -5.70
N ALA A 46 1.05 11.45 -6.86
CA ALA A 46 -0.40 11.57 -6.94
C ALA A 46 -1.13 10.35 -6.34
N LEU A 47 -0.57 9.15 -6.49
CA LEU A 47 -1.13 7.91 -5.95
C LEU A 47 -0.88 7.72 -4.45
N THR A 48 0.23 8.22 -3.91
CA THR A 48 0.65 7.95 -2.53
C THR A 48 0.41 9.11 -1.57
N GLU A 49 0.53 10.35 -2.03
CA GLU A 49 0.46 11.55 -1.18
C GLU A 49 -0.86 11.71 -0.43
N PRO A 50 -2.05 11.43 -1.01
CA PRO A 50 -3.30 11.49 -0.25
C PRO A 50 -3.31 10.54 0.95
N VAL A 51 -2.66 9.37 0.84
CA VAL A 51 -2.57 8.38 1.92
C VAL A 51 -1.50 8.78 2.92
N PHE A 52 -0.31 9.17 2.45
CA PHE A 52 0.77 9.64 3.32
C PHE A 52 0.35 10.88 4.13
N TYR A 53 -0.36 11.82 3.52
CA TYR A 53 -0.91 12.99 4.21
C TYR A 53 -1.84 12.58 5.37
N ARG A 54 -2.73 11.60 5.16
CA ARG A 54 -3.61 11.11 6.24
C ARG A 54 -2.81 10.44 7.35
N VAL A 55 -1.80 9.65 7.00
CA VAL A 55 -0.90 9.01 7.97
C VAL A 55 -0.16 10.07 8.80
N ARG A 56 0.47 11.07 8.17
CA ARG A 56 1.13 12.18 8.89
C ARG A 56 0.16 12.97 9.75
N ARG A 57 -1.09 13.14 9.32
CA ARG A 57 -2.11 13.85 10.10
C ARG A 57 -2.52 13.08 11.35
N TRP A 58 -2.64 11.76 11.29
CA TRP A 58 -3.06 10.93 12.42
C TRP A 58 -1.89 10.52 13.32
N LEU A 59 -0.71 10.32 12.74
CA LEU A 59 0.50 9.88 13.41
C LEU A 59 1.61 10.91 13.14
N PRO A 60 1.54 12.14 13.67
CA PRO A 60 2.50 13.21 13.36
C PRO A 60 3.95 12.84 13.70
N PHE A 61 4.16 11.92 14.64
CA PHE A 61 5.47 11.39 15.03
C PHE A 61 6.16 10.54 13.95
N VAL A 62 5.49 10.20 12.85
CA VAL A 62 6.10 9.44 11.73
C VAL A 62 6.89 10.36 10.80
N TYR A 63 6.71 11.67 10.91
CA TYR A 63 7.47 12.66 10.16
C TYR A 63 8.41 13.38 11.11
N VAL A 64 9.68 12.99 11.11
CA VAL A 64 10.68 13.49 12.08
C VAL A 64 11.91 13.96 11.35
N SER A 65 12.35 15.19 11.63
CA SER A 65 13.61 15.76 11.13
C SER A 65 13.77 15.66 9.60
N GLY A 66 12.67 15.84 8.86
CA GLY A 66 12.66 15.77 7.39
C GLY A 66 12.62 14.37 6.79
N ILE A 67 12.63 13.32 7.63
CA ILE A 67 12.44 11.92 7.21
C ILE A 67 10.97 11.55 7.37
N ASP A 68 10.39 11.01 6.30
CA ASP A 68 9.01 10.56 6.30
C ASP A 68 8.92 9.03 6.44
N LEU A 69 8.43 8.55 7.58
CA LEU A 69 8.16 7.14 7.85
C LEU A 69 6.73 6.72 7.47
N SER A 70 5.91 7.63 6.91
CA SER A 70 4.57 7.29 6.41
C SER A 70 4.55 6.11 5.44
N PRO A 71 5.50 5.96 4.49
CA PRO A 71 5.51 4.80 3.60
C PRO A 71 5.62 3.48 4.37
N VAL A 72 6.41 3.45 5.45
CA VAL A 72 6.56 2.24 6.30
C VAL A 72 5.23 1.89 6.94
N VAL A 73 4.55 2.87 7.53
CA VAL A 73 3.23 2.66 8.14
C VAL A 73 2.22 2.16 7.10
N VAL A 74 2.20 2.76 5.90
CA VAL A 74 1.30 2.32 4.84
C VAL A 74 1.59 0.89 4.40
N ILE A 75 2.87 0.52 4.21
CA ILE A 75 3.27 -0.85 3.88
C ILE A 75 2.80 -1.84 4.94
N LEU A 76 2.98 -1.52 6.23
CA LEU A 76 2.54 -2.38 7.33
C LEU A 76 1.02 -2.58 7.34
N VAL A 77 0.26 -1.49 7.15
CA VAL A 77 -1.20 -1.57 7.07
C VAL A 77 -1.66 -2.37 5.86
N LEU A 78 -1.06 -2.14 4.68
CA LEU A 78 -1.39 -2.89 3.47
C LEU A 78 -1.09 -4.37 3.63
N GLY A 79 0.08 -4.73 4.16
CA GLY A 79 0.45 -6.13 4.42
C GLY A 79 -0.48 -6.80 5.43
N PHE A 80 -0.91 -6.08 6.46
CA PHE A 80 -1.91 -6.59 7.39
C PHE A 80 -3.26 -6.84 6.70
N LEU A 81 -3.74 -5.89 5.89
CA LEU A 81 -4.99 -6.04 5.14
C LEU A 81 -4.92 -7.18 4.12
N ASP A 82 -3.77 -7.34 3.46
CA ASP A 82 -3.52 -8.41 2.50
C ASP A 82 -3.51 -9.80 3.15
N TYR A 83 -2.99 -9.89 4.37
CA TYR A 83 -3.05 -11.12 5.16
C TYR A 83 -4.49 -11.43 5.61
N VAL A 84 -5.19 -10.43 6.16
CA VAL A 84 -6.50 -10.63 6.80
C VAL A 84 -7.63 -10.83 5.79
N ILE A 85 -7.70 -10.00 4.74
CA ILE A 85 -8.87 -9.97 3.85
C ILE A 85 -8.89 -11.19 2.92
N PRO A 86 -7.93 -11.37 1.97
CA PRO A 86 -7.80 -12.59 1.17
C PRO A 86 -7.78 -13.87 2.02
N GLY A 87 -7.04 -13.87 3.13
CA GLY A 87 -6.91 -15.04 4.01
C GLY A 87 -8.27 -15.49 4.57
N ASN A 88 -9.11 -14.56 5.03
CA ASN A 88 -10.44 -14.89 5.54
C ASN A 88 -11.39 -15.34 4.43
N LEU A 89 -11.29 -14.78 3.22
CA LEU A 89 -12.10 -15.20 2.08
C LEU A 89 -11.76 -16.63 1.65
N ILE A 90 -10.48 -16.99 1.60
CA ILE A 90 -10.04 -18.36 1.32
C ILE A 90 -10.53 -19.31 2.41
N ARG A 91 -10.47 -18.90 3.70
CA ARG A 91 -11.04 -19.70 4.80
C ARG A 91 -12.53 -19.92 4.63
N LEU A 92 -13.29 -18.90 4.27
CA LEU A 92 -14.73 -19.02 4.01
C LEU A 92 -14.99 -20.02 2.87
N ALA A 93 -14.21 -19.96 1.79
CA ALA A 93 -14.35 -20.88 0.65
C ALA A 93 -14.17 -22.36 1.05
N MET A 94 -13.36 -22.66 2.05
CA MET A 94 -13.16 -24.03 2.54
C MET A 94 -14.36 -24.60 3.31
N HIS A 95 -15.28 -23.74 3.78
CA HIS A 95 -16.44 -24.15 4.58
C HIS A 95 -17.77 -24.08 3.81
N VAL A 96 -17.76 -23.68 2.54
CA VAL A 96 -18.95 -23.48 1.68
C VAL A 96 -18.88 -24.35 0.44
#